data_AF-A0A968I493-F1
#
_entry.id   AF-A0A968I493-F1
#
_cell.length_a   1.000
_cell.length_b   1.000
_cell.length_c   1.000
_cell.angle_alpha   90.00
_cell.angle_beta   90.00
_cell.angle_gamma   90.00
#
_symmetry.space_group_name_H-M   'P 1'
#
loop_
_entity.id
_entity.type
_entity.pdbx_description
1 polymer ?
#
loop_
_entity_poly.entity_id
_entity_poly.type
_entity_poly.pdbx_seq_one_letter_code
_entity_poly.pdbx_strand_id
1 'polypeptide(L)'
;MVNPVLLRFSVKDAEELFLDKGNGQPPVKLPKFKGTLRDAPREPRVYKLIARNGDQTTEQVLNLNVDVLPPQITGFKIGPRQVIRGQGGTILLEWKTRNAQKIEMTDIGDVGASDTAILAAPTDTKTYTLVATNAKGVSTKRSLTVTVIDPPPVVVVPPPPPVAVTPPPPVPPI
;
A
#
# COMPACT_ATOMS: atom_id res chain seq x y z
N MET A 1 6.41 -1.02 12.37
CA MET A 1 6.87 -1.11 13.77
C MET A 1 5.64 -1.14 14.65
N VAL A 2 5.58 -2.07 15.62
CA VAL A 2 4.46 -2.14 16.58
C VAL A 2 4.86 -1.37 17.83
N ASN A 3 3.95 -0.58 18.38
CA ASN A 3 4.22 0.18 19.60
C ASN A 3 4.34 -0.78 20.79
N PRO A 4 5.44 -0.76 21.55
CA PRO A 4 5.57 -1.60 22.73
C PRO A 4 4.61 -1.13 23.82
N VAL A 5 4.05 -2.09 24.57
CA VAL A 5 3.20 -1.87 25.73
C VAL A 5 3.97 -2.16 27.01
N LEU A 6 3.64 -1.41 28.06
CA LEU A 6 4.21 -1.58 29.39
C LEU A 6 3.13 -2.13 30.33
N LEU A 7 3.28 -3.39 30.71
CA LEU A 7 2.41 -4.05 31.68
C LEU A 7 2.95 -3.78 33.07
N ARG A 8 2.28 -2.91 33.82
CA ARG A 8 2.62 -2.62 35.23
C ARG A 8 1.77 -3.47 36.14
N PHE A 9 2.39 -4.16 37.08
CA PHE A 9 1.69 -5.02 38.04
C PHE A 9 2.27 -4.85 39.44
N SER A 10 1.42 -5.05 40.43
CA SER A 10 1.77 -5.07 41.86
C SER A 10 0.77 -5.97 42.56
N VAL A 11 1.23 -7.13 43.02
CA VAL A 11 0.44 -8.14 43.73
C VAL A 11 0.96 -8.23 45.16
N LYS A 12 0.05 -8.43 46.11
CA LYS A 12 0.35 -8.65 47.52
C LYS A 12 -0.15 -10.04 47.92
N ASP A 13 0.45 -10.60 48.97
CA ASP A 13 -0.02 -11.83 49.64
C ASP A 13 -0.13 -13.06 48.71
N ALA A 14 0.78 -13.14 47.73
CA ALA A 14 0.92 -14.27 46.82
C ALA A 14 2.26 -14.97 47.03
N GLU A 15 2.26 -16.30 46.98
CA GLU A 15 3.46 -17.15 47.00
C GLU A 15 4.02 -17.38 45.60
N GLU A 16 3.14 -17.38 44.60
CA GLU A 16 3.50 -17.50 43.20
C GLU A 16 2.73 -16.52 42.32
N LEU A 17 3.39 -16.02 41.28
CA LEU A 17 2.79 -15.14 40.30
C LEU A 17 3.11 -15.65 38.90
N PHE A 18 2.10 -15.75 38.05
CA PHE A 18 2.23 -16.14 36.66
C PHE A 18 1.63 -15.09 35.74
N LEU A 19 2.17 -14.99 34.53
CA LEU A 19 1.64 -14.19 33.44
C LEU A 19 1.34 -15.08 32.25
N ASP A 20 0.06 -15.19 31.94
CA ASP A 20 -0.39 -15.64 30.63
C ASP A 20 -0.41 -14.44 29.68
N LYS A 21 0.29 -14.58 28.55
CA LYS A 21 0.36 -13.54 27.52
C LYS A 21 -0.73 -13.67 26.46
N GLY A 22 -1.62 -14.65 26.55
CA GLY A 22 -2.69 -14.88 25.57
C GLY A 22 -2.17 -15.21 24.17
N ASN A 23 -0.98 -15.83 24.08
CA ASN A 23 -0.32 -16.22 22.83
C ASN A 23 -0.32 -17.75 22.59
N GLY A 24 -1.12 -18.49 23.35
CA GLY A 24 -1.20 -19.95 23.30
C GLY A 24 -0.05 -20.68 24.00
N GLN A 25 0.92 -19.96 24.57
CA GLN A 25 1.96 -20.56 25.41
C GLN A 25 1.49 -20.69 26.86
N PRO A 26 2.03 -21.66 27.63
CA PRO A 26 1.74 -21.76 29.05
C PRO A 26 2.08 -20.47 29.82
N PRO A 27 1.37 -20.17 30.93
CA PRO A 27 1.68 -19.03 31.78
C PRO A 27 3.12 -19.08 32.31
N VAL A 28 3.81 -17.94 32.25
CA VAL A 28 5.21 -17.81 32.68
C VAL A 28 5.26 -17.35 34.13
N LYS A 29 5.97 -18.08 34.99
CA LYS A 29 6.19 -17.68 36.39
C LYS A 29 7.05 -16.40 36.44
N LEU A 30 6.59 -15.40 37.18
CA LEU A 30 7.29 -14.14 37.37
C LEU A 30 8.14 -14.18 38.64
N PRO A 31 9.39 -13.65 38.60
CA PRO A 31 10.31 -13.70 39.74
C PRO A 31 10.00 -12.65 40.83
N LYS A 32 9.12 -11.69 40.55
CA LYS A 32 8.77 -10.58 41.44
C LYS A 32 7.28 -10.34 41.39
N PHE A 33 6.69 -9.95 42.53
CA PHE A 33 5.27 -9.61 42.64
C PHE A 33 4.93 -8.18 42.23
N LYS A 34 5.95 -7.34 42.01
CA LYS A 34 5.80 -5.98 41.51
C LYS A 34 6.82 -5.73 40.40
N GLY A 35 6.38 -5.10 39.32
CA GLY A 35 7.27 -4.82 38.20
C GLY A 35 6.59 -4.16 37.01
N THR A 36 7.38 -3.98 35.96
CA THR A 36 6.91 -3.56 34.65
C THR A 36 7.50 -4.51 33.61
N LEU A 37 6.65 -5.15 32.82
CA LEU A 37 7.06 -5.96 31.68
C LEU A 37 6.83 -5.16 30.40
N ARG A 38 7.84 -5.11 29.54
CA ARG A 38 7.71 -4.56 28.20
C ARG A 38 7.39 -5.69 27.22
N ASP A 39 6.31 -5.54 26.46
CA ASP A 39 5.93 -6.47 25.39
C ASP A 39 5.57 -5.69 24.12
N ALA A 40 5.57 -6.33 22.95
CA ALA A 40 5.19 -5.73 21.67
C ALA A 40 4.25 -6.65 20.89
N PRO A 41 3.04 -6.92 21.44
CA PRO A 41 2.08 -7.82 20.82
C PRO A 41 1.66 -7.29 19.45
N ARG A 42 1.74 -8.14 18.41
CA ARG A 42 1.32 -7.77 17.03
C ARG A 42 -0.19 -7.87 16.80
N GLU A 43 -0.89 -8.49 17.74
CA GLU A 43 -2.32 -8.75 17.73
C GLU A 43 -2.90 -8.47 19.13
N PRO A 44 -4.12 -7.89 19.23
CA PRO A 44 -4.95 -7.83 20.42
C PRO A 44 -5.00 -9.18 21.09
N ARG A 45 -4.75 -9.16 22.39
CA ARG A 45 -4.72 -10.35 23.21
C ARG A 45 -5.08 -9.97 24.63
N VAL A 46 -5.52 -10.95 25.39
CA VAL A 46 -5.82 -10.78 26.80
C VAL A 46 -4.60 -11.23 27.59
N TYR A 47 -4.04 -10.33 28.37
CA TYR A 47 -3.05 -10.70 29.37
C TYR A 47 -3.79 -11.10 30.63
N LYS A 48 -3.40 -12.23 31.22
CA LYS A 48 -3.96 -12.69 32.49
C LYS A 48 -2.84 -12.85 33.50
N LEU A 49 -2.97 -12.11 34.59
CA LEU A 49 -2.10 -12.21 35.75
C LEU A 49 -2.73 -13.18 36.75
N ILE A 50 -1.99 -14.20 37.16
CA ILE A 50 -2.48 -15.28 38.02
C ILE A 50 -1.64 -15.29 39.30
N ALA A 51 -2.25 -14.98 40.43
CA ALA A 51 -1.62 -15.02 41.75
C ALA A 51 -2.08 -16.26 42.51
N ARG A 52 -1.15 -16.99 43.14
CA ARG A 52 -1.45 -18.19 43.93
C ARG A 52 -0.86 -18.11 45.33
N ASN A 53 -1.60 -18.62 46.30
CA ASN A 53 -1.20 -18.79 47.70
C ASN A 53 -1.81 -20.11 48.19
N GLY A 54 -1.00 -21.18 48.25
CA GLY A 54 -1.51 -22.55 48.35
C GLY A 54 -2.54 -22.89 47.25
N ASP A 55 -3.70 -23.44 47.66
CA ASP A 55 -4.79 -23.81 46.75
C ASP A 55 -5.61 -22.62 46.24
N GLN A 56 -5.42 -21.43 46.81
CA GLN A 56 -6.14 -20.23 46.41
C GLN A 56 -5.50 -19.61 45.17
N THR A 57 -6.32 -19.36 44.15
CA THR A 57 -5.90 -18.68 42.92
C THR A 57 -6.78 -17.45 42.69
N THR A 58 -6.14 -16.31 42.41
CA THR A 58 -6.80 -15.09 41.95
C THR A 58 -6.31 -14.75 40.55
N GLU A 59 -7.23 -14.38 39.65
CA GLU A 59 -6.91 -13.98 38.29
C GLU A 59 -7.31 -12.52 38.06
N GLN A 60 -6.42 -11.74 37.44
CA GLN A 60 -6.73 -10.41 36.91
C GLN A 60 -6.51 -10.41 35.41
N VAL A 61 -7.53 -9.98 34.66
CA VAL A 61 -7.45 -9.83 33.21
C VAL A 61 -7.17 -8.38 32.84
N LEU A 62 -6.28 -8.19 31.87
CA LEU A 62 -6.07 -6.94 31.17
C LEU A 62 -6.32 -7.18 29.68
N ASN A 63 -7.44 -6.65 29.19
CA ASN A 63 -7.75 -6.63 27.78
C ASN A 63 -6.85 -5.59 27.11
N LEU A 64 -5.85 -6.05 26.36
CA LEU A 64 -5.03 -5.14 25.58
C LEU A 64 -5.53 -5.15 24.13
N ASN A 65 -6.12 -4.03 23.72
CA ASN A 65 -6.29 -3.76 22.31
C ASN A 65 -4.97 -3.22 21.77
N VAL A 66 -4.31 -3.97 20.88
CA VAL A 66 -3.12 -3.47 20.20
C VAL A 66 -3.59 -2.52 19.11
N ASP A 67 -3.40 -1.23 19.34
CA ASP A 67 -3.53 -0.23 18.28
C ASP A 67 -2.41 -0.44 17.25
N VAL A 68 -2.73 -1.17 16.19
CA VAL A 68 -1.92 -1.11 14.97
C VAL A 68 -2.16 0.25 14.34
N LEU A 69 -1.06 0.98 14.13
CA LEU A 69 -1.13 2.23 13.39
C LEU A 69 -1.83 1.98 12.04
N PRO A 70 -2.76 2.85 11.62
CA PRO A 70 -3.39 2.71 10.32
C PRO A 70 -2.30 2.75 9.22
N PRO A 71 -2.48 2.00 8.13
CA PRO A 71 -1.58 2.09 6.99
C PRO A 71 -1.63 3.50 6.40
N GLN A 72 -0.47 4.02 5.99
CA GLN A 72 -0.36 5.35 5.40
C GLN A 72 0.26 5.26 4.02
N ILE A 73 -0.32 5.98 3.05
CA ILE A 73 0.28 6.20 1.72
C ILE A 73 1.04 7.54 1.79
N THR A 74 2.33 7.46 2.07
CA THR A 74 3.22 8.62 2.23
C THR A 74 3.68 9.22 0.89
N GLY A 75 3.61 8.45 -0.19
CA GLY A 75 3.90 8.90 -1.54
C GLY A 75 3.09 8.11 -2.56
N PHE A 76 2.52 8.81 -3.54
CA PHE A 76 1.93 8.20 -4.72
C PHE A 76 1.97 9.23 -5.86
N LYS A 77 2.74 8.92 -6.90
CA LYS A 77 2.96 9.79 -8.06
C LYS A 77 2.82 8.99 -9.34
N ILE A 78 2.38 9.68 -10.39
CA ILE A 78 2.28 9.14 -11.73
C ILE A 78 2.66 10.22 -12.73
N GLY A 79 3.49 9.88 -13.72
CA GLY A 79 3.94 10.81 -14.74
C GLY A 79 4.26 10.13 -16.07
N PRO A 80 3.83 10.68 -17.22
CA PRO A 80 2.95 11.84 -17.37
C PRO A 80 1.49 11.56 -16.98
N ARG A 81 0.74 12.61 -16.61
CA ARG A 81 -0.71 12.52 -16.28
C ARG A 81 -1.62 12.67 -17.49
N GLN A 82 -1.04 13.01 -18.64
CA GLN A 82 -1.74 13.18 -19.90
C GLN A 82 -0.91 12.52 -20.99
N VAL A 83 -1.56 11.73 -21.84
CA VAL A 83 -0.94 11.05 -22.97
C VAL A 83 -1.81 11.23 -24.21
N ILE A 84 -1.20 11.18 -25.39
CA ILE A 84 -1.91 11.34 -26.66
C ILE A 84 -2.26 9.95 -27.21
N ARG A 85 -3.53 9.76 -27.56
CA ARG A 85 -4.04 8.50 -28.12
C ARG A 85 -3.23 8.12 -29.36
N GLY A 86 -2.79 6.86 -29.42
CA GLY A 86 -2.09 6.30 -30.58
C GLY A 86 -0.64 6.74 -30.76
N GLN A 87 -0.09 7.61 -29.91
CA GLN A 87 1.34 7.99 -29.98
C GLN A 87 2.28 7.04 -29.20
N GLY A 88 1.73 6.06 -28.49
CA GLY A 88 2.51 5.17 -27.61
C GLY A 88 3.13 5.92 -26.43
N GLY A 89 4.20 5.37 -25.86
CA GLY A 89 4.91 5.92 -24.71
C GLY A 89 4.70 5.14 -23.42
N THR A 90 5.28 5.66 -22.34
CA THR A 90 5.25 5.02 -21.02
C THR A 90 4.83 5.99 -19.93
N ILE A 91 4.32 5.45 -18.83
CA ILE A 91 4.07 6.15 -17.58
C ILE A 91 4.94 5.55 -16.49
N LEU A 92 5.46 6.39 -15.60
CA LEU A 92 6.18 6.01 -14.38
C LEU A 92 5.23 6.18 -13.19
N LEU A 93 5.03 5.10 -12.45
CA LEU A 93 4.38 5.05 -11.15
C LEU A 93 5.44 5.00 -10.06
N GLU A 94 5.27 5.81 -9.01
CA GLU A 94 6.11 5.77 -7.82
C GLU A 94 5.23 5.77 -6.57
N TRP A 95 5.49 4.89 -5.62
CA TRP A 95 4.73 4.84 -4.38
C TRP A 95 5.59 4.57 -3.15
N LYS A 96 5.07 4.99 -2.00
CA LYS A 96 5.68 4.77 -0.69
C LYS A 96 4.60 4.65 0.38
N THR A 97 4.58 3.53 1.09
CA THR A 97 3.64 3.24 2.17
C THR A 97 4.35 3.03 3.50
N ARG A 98 3.59 3.18 4.61
CA ARG A 98 4.04 2.88 5.97
C ARG A 98 2.96 2.11 6.71
N ASN A 99 3.36 1.19 7.58
CA ASN A 99 2.46 0.36 8.40
C ASN A 99 1.50 -0.54 7.59
N ALA A 100 1.74 -0.70 6.30
CA ALA A 100 1.03 -1.67 5.46
C ALA A 100 1.77 -3.02 5.47
N GLN A 101 1.01 -4.10 5.39
CA GLN A 101 1.52 -5.47 5.21
C GLN A 101 1.21 -6.01 3.81
N LYS A 102 0.07 -5.62 3.23
CA LYS A 102 -0.32 -5.95 1.86
C LYS A 102 -0.53 -4.66 1.10
N ILE A 103 0.05 -4.54 -0.09
CA ILE A 103 -0.15 -3.39 -0.97
C ILE A 103 -0.57 -3.92 -2.33
N GLU A 104 -1.71 -3.43 -2.83
CA GLU A 104 -2.27 -3.83 -4.11
C GLU A 104 -2.46 -2.60 -5.00
N MET A 105 -2.11 -2.72 -6.27
CA MET A 105 -2.28 -1.68 -7.29
C MET A 105 -3.14 -2.20 -8.43
N THR A 106 -4.08 -1.39 -8.91
CA THR A 106 -4.86 -1.68 -10.12
C THR A 106 -3.95 -2.08 -11.29
N ASP A 107 -4.31 -3.16 -11.99
CA ASP A 107 -3.61 -3.77 -13.14
C ASP A 107 -2.21 -4.34 -12.89
N ILE A 108 -1.58 -4.08 -11.75
CA ILE A 108 -0.27 -4.66 -11.37
C ILE A 108 -0.44 -5.82 -10.39
N GLY A 109 -1.40 -5.71 -9.46
CA GLY A 109 -1.60 -6.67 -8.39
C GLY A 109 -0.77 -6.34 -7.14
N ASP A 110 -0.20 -7.35 -6.51
CA ASP A 110 0.61 -7.19 -5.29
C ASP A 110 1.92 -6.46 -5.60
N VAL A 111 2.24 -5.46 -4.79
CA VAL A 111 3.42 -4.62 -4.96
C VAL A 111 4.15 -4.40 -3.64
N GLY A 112 5.45 -4.09 -3.72
CA GLY A 112 6.25 -3.77 -2.55
C GLY A 112 5.78 -2.50 -1.81
N ALA A 113 6.21 -2.34 -0.56
CA ALA A 113 5.82 -1.19 0.27
C ALA A 113 6.33 0.15 -0.27
N SER A 114 7.41 0.15 -1.05
CA SER A 114 8.00 1.33 -1.70
C SER A 114 8.72 0.87 -2.95
N ASP A 115 8.24 1.30 -4.11
CA ASP A 115 8.81 0.86 -5.39
C ASP A 115 8.37 1.79 -6.52
N THR A 116 8.84 1.48 -7.73
CA THR A 116 8.49 2.14 -8.97
C THR A 116 8.09 1.13 -10.05
N ALA A 117 7.17 1.50 -10.93
CA ALA A 117 6.78 0.69 -12.08
C ALA A 117 6.70 1.54 -13.34
N ILE A 118 7.24 1.02 -14.45
CA ILE A 118 7.09 1.61 -15.77
C ILE A 118 6.05 0.78 -16.53
N LEU A 119 4.98 1.42 -16.99
CA LEU A 119 3.92 0.80 -17.77
C LEU A 119 3.80 1.48 -19.13
N ALA A 120 3.25 0.77 -20.11
CA ALA A 120 2.82 1.40 -21.37
C ALA A 120 1.72 2.45 -21.09
N ALA A 121 1.71 3.52 -21.87
CA ALA A 121 0.66 4.53 -21.81
C ALA A 121 -0.72 3.88 -22.11
N PRO A 122 -1.77 4.19 -21.34
CA PRO A 122 -3.09 3.60 -21.54
C PRO A 122 -3.75 4.10 -22.84
N THR A 123 -4.62 3.29 -23.44
CA THR A 123 -5.37 3.64 -24.66
C THR A 123 -6.58 4.53 -24.39
N ASP A 124 -7.11 4.46 -23.17
CA ASP A 124 -8.23 5.25 -22.67
C ASP A 124 -7.93 5.79 -21.28
N THR A 125 -8.62 6.87 -20.89
CA THR A 125 -8.43 7.51 -19.58
C THR A 125 -8.58 6.47 -18.47
N LYS A 126 -7.50 6.29 -17.69
CA LYS A 126 -7.38 5.22 -16.70
C LYS A 126 -7.05 5.78 -15.33
N THR A 127 -7.67 5.19 -14.30
CA THR A 127 -7.40 5.53 -12.90
C THR A 127 -6.67 4.37 -12.23
N TYR A 128 -5.48 4.66 -11.70
CA TYR A 128 -4.66 3.74 -10.93
C TYR A 128 -4.94 3.94 -9.45
N THR A 129 -5.35 2.88 -8.76
CA THR A 129 -5.63 2.92 -7.32
C THR A 129 -4.63 2.05 -6.57
N LEU A 130 -3.97 2.63 -5.58
CA LEU A 130 -3.11 1.96 -4.62
C LEU A 130 -3.89 1.72 -3.33
N VAL A 131 -3.95 0.47 -2.89
CA VAL A 131 -4.59 0.04 -1.64
C VAL A 131 -3.53 -0.53 -0.71
N ALA A 132 -3.39 0.05 0.47
CA ALA A 132 -2.44 -0.38 1.48
C ALA A 132 -3.21 -0.91 2.70
N THR A 133 -3.02 -2.17 3.04
CA THR A 133 -3.76 -2.88 4.10
C THR A 133 -2.80 -3.37 5.18
N ASN A 134 -3.14 -3.16 6.45
CA ASN A 134 -2.34 -3.63 7.58
C ASN A 134 -2.80 -5.02 8.09
N ALA A 135 -2.10 -5.55 9.09
CA ALA A 135 -2.39 -6.85 9.71
C ALA A 135 -3.81 -7.01 10.25
N LYS A 136 -4.50 -5.91 10.53
CA LYS A 136 -5.86 -5.88 11.05
C LYS A 136 -6.92 -5.76 9.98
N GLY A 137 -6.54 -5.75 8.70
CA GLY A 137 -7.46 -5.51 7.60
C GLY A 137 -7.88 -4.04 7.47
N VAL A 138 -7.30 -3.12 8.26
CA VAL A 138 -7.51 -1.67 8.05
C VAL A 138 -6.81 -1.31 6.75
N SER A 139 -7.50 -0.59 5.88
CA SER A 139 -7.00 -0.19 4.56
C SER A 139 -7.05 1.32 4.35
N THR A 140 -6.04 1.82 3.63
CA THR A 140 -5.99 3.20 3.12
C THR A 140 -5.80 3.12 1.61
N LYS A 141 -6.55 3.93 0.86
CA LYS A 141 -6.50 3.96 -0.60
C LYS A 141 -6.17 5.34 -1.14
N ARG A 142 -5.48 5.39 -2.28
CA ARG A 142 -5.23 6.63 -3.03
C ARG A 142 -5.29 6.33 -4.53
N SER A 143 -5.85 7.25 -5.30
CA SER A 143 -6.04 7.07 -6.74
C SER A 143 -5.42 8.23 -7.53
N LEU A 144 -4.87 7.92 -8.70
CA LEU A 144 -4.36 8.89 -9.67
C LEU A 144 -4.89 8.54 -11.06
N THR A 145 -5.25 9.57 -11.83
CA THR A 145 -5.83 9.40 -13.17
C THR A 145 -4.85 9.89 -14.23
N VAL A 146 -4.68 9.08 -15.27
CA VAL A 146 -4.00 9.41 -16.53
C VAL A 146 -5.09 9.68 -17.57
N THR A 147 -5.10 10.89 -18.11
CA THR A 147 -6.05 11.31 -19.13
C THR A 147 -5.49 11.02 -20.51
N VAL A 148 -6.26 10.34 -21.35
CA VAL A 148 -5.91 10.15 -22.76
C VAL A 148 -6.63 11.21 -23.57
N ILE A 149 -5.87 11.99 -24.34
CA ILE A 149 -6.41 13.02 -25.24
C ILE A 149 -6.22 12.60 -26.70
N ASP A 150 -7.13 13.01 -27.56
CA ASP A 150 -6.98 12.80 -29.00
C ASP A 150 -5.89 13.71 -29.59
N PRO A 151 -5.16 13.23 -30.62
CA PRO A 151 -4.20 14.06 -31.33
C PRO A 151 -4.90 15.24 -32.03
N PRO A 152 -4.18 16.34 -32.29
CA PRO A 152 -4.71 17.44 -33.09
C PRO A 152 -5.12 16.96 -34.50
N PRO A 153 -6.14 17.56 -35.13
CA PRO A 153 -6.49 17.27 -36.51
C PRO A 153 -5.30 17.52 -37.45
N VAL A 154 -5.04 16.58 -38.37
CA VAL A 154 -4.02 16.73 -39.41
C VAL A 154 -4.69 17.14 -40.72
N VAL A 155 -4.22 18.23 -41.32
CA VAL A 155 -4.65 18.65 -42.67
C VAL A 155 -3.78 17.93 -43.69
N VAL A 156 -4.37 17.01 -44.45
CA VAL A 156 -3.69 16.34 -45.57
C VAL A 156 -3.98 17.12 -46.83
N VAL A 157 -2.97 17.80 -47.38
CA VAL A 157 -3.08 18.46 -48.69
C VAL A 157 -2.79 17.40 -49.76
N PRO A 158 -3.71 17.15 -50.70
CA PRO A 158 -3.43 16.24 -51.81
C PRO A 158 -2.24 16.77 -52.63
N PRO A 159 -1.39 15.89 -53.19
CA PRO A 159 -0.32 16.34 -54.07
C PRO A 159 -0.92 17.13 -55.24
N PRO A 160 -0.25 18.19 -55.73
CA PRO A 160 -0.72 18.92 -56.89
C PRO A 160 -0.88 17.93 -58.07
N PRO A 161 -1.90 18.11 -58.92
CA PRO A 161 -2.04 17.30 -60.11
C PRO A 161 -0.76 17.42 -60.96
N PRO A 162 -0.35 16.36 -61.68
CA PRO A 162 0.77 16.44 -62.61
C PRO A 162 0.55 17.61 -63.56
N VAL A 163 1.54 18.49 -63.70
CA VAL A 163 1.48 19.54 -64.71
C VAL A 163 1.38 18.84 -66.06
N ALA A 164 0.29 19.06 -66.80
CA ALA A 164 0.16 18.56 -68.15
C ALA A 164 1.30 19.18 -68.98
N VAL A 165 2.28 18.35 -69.35
CA VAL A 165 3.29 18.75 -70.32
C VAL A 165 2.56 18.80 -71.65
N THR A 166 2.15 20.00 -72.08
CA THR A 166 1.60 20.16 -73.42
C THR A 166 2.66 19.68 -74.41
N PRO A 167 2.33 18.75 -75.34
CA PRO A 167 3.29 18.33 -76.35
C PRO A 167 3.80 19.57 -77.09
N PRO A 168 5.10 19.64 -77.42
CA PRO A 168 5.63 20.74 -78.22
C PRO A 168 4.84 20.81 -79.53
N PRO A 169 4.58 22.02 -80.06
CA PRO A 169 3.89 22.17 -81.32
C PRO A 169 4.62 21.40 -82.43
N PRO A 170 3.89 20.81 -83.40
CA PRO A 170 4.51 20.11 -84.52
C PRO A 170 5.47 21.05 -85.26
N VAL A 171 6.65 20.54 -85.61
CA VAL A 171 7.62 21.26 -86.44
C VAL A 171 6.98 21.46 -87.83
N PRO A 172 6.95 22.70 -88.38
CA PRO A 172 6.44 22.93 -89.73
C PRO A 172 7.26 22.15 -90.77
N PRO A 173 6.62 21.60 -91.83
CA PRO A 173 7.36 20.97 -92.93
C PRO A 173 8.21 22.01 -93.69
N ILE A 174 9.39 21.57 -94.15
CA ILE A 174 10.36 22.34 -94.97
C ILE A 174 9.83 22.48 -96.40
#